data_AF-A0A1Y1IID2-F1
#
_entry.id   AF-A0A1Y1IID2-F1
#
_cell.length_a   1.000
_cell.length_b   1.000
_cell.length_c   1.000
_cell.angle_alpha   90.00
_cell.angle_beta   90.00
_cell.angle_gamma   90.00
#
_symmetry.space_group_name_H-M   'P 1'
#
loop_
_entity.id
_entity.type
_entity.pdbx_description
1 polymer ?
#
loop_
_entity_poly.entity_id
_entity_poly.type
_entity_poly.pdbx_seq_one_letter_code
_entity_poly.pdbx_strand_id
1 'polypeptide(L)'
;MEGERRREGIDGSGGRAAEVDPALDFFSELFDPLCALYTVGLQPPAPRVQPLDNLNKCRRIIPEVVPESLANVAPRVPRSQESIAAQQRAKAHKSVRLAAAAEKERGKEKILDKIAASCGEGPLALLQRCYAQRRPVQVYTRHRRGLRGTATGFLKAFDKFCNLVLQDVEESYSVLTEAPRTVWVKAGAGRGSGAAGGGARVQEERLFPKLEHRKRHLNQVFVRGDNVVLVTAAER
;
A
#
# COMPACT_ATOMS: atom_id res chain seq x y z
N MET A 1 12.88 -23.82 -59.49
CA MET A 1 11.87 -22.86 -59.00
C MET A 1 12.25 -22.53 -57.57
N GLU A 2 13.40 -21.91 -57.33
CA GLU A 2 13.63 -20.46 -57.49
C GLU A 2 12.52 -19.62 -56.87
N GLY A 3 12.88 -18.96 -55.78
CA GLY A 3 12.03 -18.10 -54.97
C GLY A 3 12.91 -17.27 -54.05
N GLU A 4 13.83 -16.53 -54.66
CA GLU A 4 14.61 -15.46 -54.04
C GLU A 4 13.69 -14.47 -53.32
N ARG A 5 13.94 -14.24 -52.02
CA ARG A 5 13.48 -13.03 -51.34
C ARG A 5 14.65 -12.38 -50.61
N ARG A 6 15.24 -11.46 -51.37
CA ARG A 6 15.83 -10.17 -50.99
C ARG A 6 16.21 -10.03 -49.51
N ARG A 7 17.51 -10.10 -49.26
CA ARG A 7 18.16 -9.53 -48.08
C ARG A 7 18.20 -8.02 -48.29
N GLU A 8 17.31 -7.30 -47.61
CA GLU A 8 17.44 -5.85 -47.46
C GLU A 8 18.54 -5.60 -46.45
N GLY A 9 19.54 -4.82 -46.90
CA GLY A 9 20.64 -4.37 -46.07
C GLY A 9 20.13 -3.49 -44.95
N ILE A 10 20.71 -3.67 -43.77
CA ILE A 10 20.67 -2.68 -42.70
C ILE A 10 22.09 -2.15 -42.57
N ASP A 11 22.34 -1.12 -43.37
CA ASP A 11 23.10 0.08 -43.09
C ASP A 11 23.89 0.07 -41.78
N GLY A 12 25.21 -0.07 -41.95
CA GLY A 12 26.18 0.34 -40.95
C GLY A 12 26.02 1.82 -40.66
N SER A 13 25.49 2.13 -39.48
CA SER A 13 25.67 3.41 -38.83
C SER A 13 26.72 3.23 -37.74
N GLY A 14 27.89 3.81 -37.99
CA GLY A 14 28.99 3.87 -37.04
C GLY A 14 28.55 4.53 -35.74
N GLY A 15 28.36 3.72 -34.71
CA GLY A 15 28.25 4.17 -33.33
C GLY A 15 29.63 4.52 -32.82
N ARG A 16 29.90 5.82 -32.71
CA ARG A 16 30.94 6.42 -31.87
C ARG A 16 31.03 5.60 -30.58
N ALA A 17 32.20 5.09 -30.21
CA ALA A 17 32.41 4.43 -28.93
C ALA A 17 32.02 5.42 -27.82
N ALA A 18 30.77 5.34 -27.36
CA ALA A 18 30.32 6.05 -26.20
C ALA A 18 31.17 5.49 -25.06
N GLU A 19 31.86 6.40 -24.37
CA GLU A 19 32.61 6.11 -23.16
C GLU A 19 31.64 5.40 -22.20
N VAL A 20 31.70 4.07 -22.16
CA VAL A 20 30.81 3.27 -21.33
C VAL A 20 31.27 3.53 -19.91
N ASP A 21 30.42 4.19 -19.13
CA ASP A 21 30.69 4.42 -17.72
C ASP A 21 31.05 3.08 -17.07
N PRO A 22 32.26 2.91 -16.50
CA PRO A 22 32.68 1.66 -15.89
C PRO A 22 31.78 1.25 -14.72
N ALA A 23 30.97 2.18 -14.17
CA ALA A 23 29.94 1.87 -13.17
C ALA A 23 28.68 1.20 -13.74
N LEU A 24 28.41 1.35 -15.05
CA LEU A 24 27.23 0.79 -15.74
C LEU A 24 27.56 -0.45 -16.58
N ASP A 25 28.84 -0.79 -16.73
CA ASP A 25 29.27 -2.03 -17.40
C ASP A 25 29.18 -3.23 -16.45
N PHE A 26 28.34 -4.21 -16.79
CA PHE A 26 28.10 -5.42 -16.00
C PHE A 26 29.33 -6.32 -15.83
N PHE A 27 30.38 -6.15 -16.64
CA PHE A 27 31.62 -6.93 -16.55
C PHE A 27 32.81 -6.16 -15.94
N SER A 28 32.60 -4.89 -15.56
CA SER A 28 33.62 -4.05 -14.94
C SER A 28 33.80 -4.36 -13.45
N GLU A 29 35.03 -4.26 -12.94
CA GLU A 29 35.31 -4.38 -11.50
C GLU A 29 34.71 -3.23 -10.67
N LEU A 30 34.40 -2.11 -11.32
CA LEU A 30 33.82 -0.91 -10.70
C LEU A 30 32.30 -0.82 -10.88
N PHE A 31 31.65 -1.92 -11.26
CA PHE A 31 30.20 -1.95 -11.48
C PHE A 31 29.41 -1.58 -10.21
N ASP A 32 28.53 -0.58 -10.32
CA ASP A 32 27.62 -0.18 -9.24
C ASP A 32 26.20 -0.72 -9.51
N PRO A 33 25.74 -1.74 -8.74
CA PRO A 33 24.44 -2.35 -8.95
C PRO A 33 23.27 -1.38 -8.68
N LEU A 34 23.47 -0.38 -7.80
CA LEU A 34 22.42 0.58 -7.45
C LEU A 34 22.21 1.58 -8.59
N CYS A 35 23.30 2.13 -9.13
CA CYS A 35 23.26 3.00 -10.32
C CYS A 35 22.67 2.27 -11.53
N ALA A 36 23.04 1.01 -11.75
CA ALA A 36 22.50 0.19 -12.82
C ALA A 36 20.96 0.01 -12.69
N LEU A 37 20.44 -0.22 -11.48
CA LEU A 37 19.01 -0.42 -11.23
C LEU A 37 18.16 0.85 -11.47
N TYR A 38 18.72 2.03 -11.17
CA TYR A 38 18.03 3.31 -11.38
C TYR A 38 18.15 3.85 -12.81
N THR A 39 19.04 3.28 -13.62
CA THR A 39 19.24 3.71 -15.01
C THR A 39 18.14 3.14 -15.91
N VAL A 40 17.25 4.03 -16.38
CA VAL A 40 16.14 3.64 -17.24
C VAL A 40 16.66 3.15 -18.60
N GLY A 41 16.25 1.94 -19.00
CA GLY A 41 16.57 1.38 -20.31
C GLY A 41 17.89 0.60 -20.38
N LEU A 42 18.64 0.48 -19.27
CA LEU A 42 19.82 -0.37 -19.20
C LEU A 42 19.42 -1.84 -19.40
N GLN A 43 19.99 -2.48 -20.42
CA GLN A 43 19.73 -3.89 -20.72
C GLN A 43 20.86 -4.76 -20.15
N PRO A 44 20.54 -5.85 -19.44
CA PRO A 44 21.55 -6.80 -18.99
C PRO A 44 22.20 -7.49 -20.20
N PRO A 45 23.42 -8.04 -20.07
CA PRO A 45 24.18 -8.62 -21.18
C PRO A 45 23.44 -9.70 -21.98
N ALA A 46 22.52 -10.40 -21.32
CA ALA A 46 21.70 -11.44 -21.93
C ALA A 46 20.19 -11.19 -21.66
N PRO A 47 19.54 -10.26 -22.38
CA PRO A 47 18.18 -9.81 -22.08
C PRO A 47 17.11 -10.87 -22.33
N ARG A 48 17.45 -11.93 -23.07
CA ARG A 48 16.54 -13.05 -23.38
C ARG A 48 16.58 -14.17 -22.34
N VAL A 49 17.51 -14.13 -21.39
CA VAL A 49 17.65 -15.18 -20.38
C VAL A 49 16.54 -15.03 -19.34
N GLN A 50 15.78 -16.09 -19.10
CA GLN A 50 14.76 -16.08 -18.05
C GLN A 50 15.39 -16.12 -16.66
N PRO A 51 14.91 -15.32 -15.70
CA PRO A 51 15.41 -15.34 -14.34
C PRO A 51 15.15 -16.70 -13.67
N LEU A 52 16.19 -17.25 -13.04
CA LEU A 52 16.13 -18.49 -12.26
C LEU A 52 15.68 -18.16 -10.83
N ASP A 53 14.41 -17.79 -10.69
CA ASP A 53 13.81 -17.28 -9.44
C ASP A 53 13.63 -18.33 -8.32
N ASN A 54 13.84 -19.62 -8.60
CA ASN A 54 13.71 -20.67 -7.60
C ASN A 54 14.77 -21.75 -7.79
N LEU A 55 15.09 -22.44 -6.69
CA LEU A 55 16.12 -23.48 -6.67
C LEU A 55 15.86 -24.58 -7.71
N ASN A 56 14.60 -24.94 -8.00
CA ASN A 56 14.30 -25.95 -9.03
C ASN A 56 14.69 -25.50 -10.44
N LYS A 57 14.56 -24.21 -10.75
CA LYS A 57 15.05 -23.64 -12.01
C LYS A 57 16.57 -23.66 -12.06
N CYS A 58 17.25 -23.37 -10.96
CA CYS A 58 18.72 -23.46 -10.87
C CYS A 58 19.23 -24.88 -11.12
N ARG A 59 18.53 -25.91 -10.64
CA ARG A 59 18.93 -27.32 -10.83
C ARG A 59 19.01 -27.78 -12.30
N ARG A 60 18.49 -26.99 -13.26
CA ARG A 60 18.59 -27.24 -14.71
C ARG A 60 19.95 -26.92 -15.31
N ILE A 61 20.69 -25.98 -14.70
CA ILE A 61 22.00 -25.52 -15.18
C ILE A 61 23.17 -26.17 -14.44
N ILE A 62 22.88 -26.96 -13.39
CA ILE A 62 23.89 -27.61 -12.56
C ILE A 62 24.48 -28.83 -13.30
N PRO A 63 25.82 -28.95 -13.39
CA PRO A 63 26.48 -30.11 -13.98
C PRO A 63 26.08 -31.44 -13.34
N GLU A 64 26.07 -32.51 -14.12
CA GLU A 64 25.63 -33.85 -13.69
C GLU A 64 26.48 -34.42 -12.54
N VAL A 65 27.72 -33.94 -12.37
CA VAL A 65 28.64 -34.32 -11.29
C VAL A 65 28.06 -33.98 -9.91
N VAL A 66 27.19 -32.97 -9.82
CA VAL A 66 26.61 -32.52 -8.55
C VAL A 66 25.31 -33.29 -8.27
N PRO A 67 25.14 -33.90 -7.08
CA PRO A 67 23.95 -34.69 -6.73
C PRO A 67 22.62 -33.94 -6.87
N GLU A 68 22.66 -32.61 -6.77
CA GLU A 68 21.49 -31.75 -6.87
C GLU A 68 21.02 -31.51 -8.31
N SER A 69 21.79 -31.91 -9.33
CA SER A 69 21.40 -31.77 -10.74
C SER A 69 20.08 -32.49 -11.03
N LEU A 70 19.24 -31.89 -11.88
CA LEU A 70 18.01 -32.55 -12.34
C LEU A 70 18.28 -33.85 -13.10
N ALA A 71 19.47 -34.00 -13.70
CA ALA A 71 19.87 -35.24 -14.36
C ALA A 71 19.91 -36.44 -13.39
N ASN A 72 20.20 -36.17 -12.11
CA ASN A 72 20.27 -37.18 -11.05
C ASN A 72 18.91 -37.44 -10.37
N VAL A 73 17.87 -36.69 -10.73
CA VAL A 73 16.52 -36.88 -10.16
C VAL A 73 15.88 -38.09 -10.83
N ALA A 74 15.49 -39.08 -10.03
CA ALA A 74 14.80 -40.26 -10.53
C ALA A 74 13.57 -39.86 -11.37
N PRO A 75 13.37 -40.50 -12.55
CA PRO A 75 12.24 -40.22 -13.39
C PRO A 75 10.94 -40.38 -12.59
N ARG A 76 10.06 -39.38 -12.68
CA ARG A 76 8.76 -39.43 -11.99
C ARG A 76 7.97 -40.61 -12.55
N VAL A 77 7.81 -41.65 -11.72
CA VAL A 77 6.93 -42.76 -12.03
C VAL A 77 5.52 -42.21 -12.22
N PRO A 78 4.84 -42.53 -13.35
CA PRO A 78 3.46 -42.10 -13.55
C PRO A 78 2.60 -42.62 -12.40
N ARG A 79 1.80 -41.73 -11.80
CA ARG A 79 0.97 -42.10 -10.66
C ARG A 79 0.00 -43.20 -11.07
N SER A 80 -0.16 -44.21 -10.22
CA SER A 80 -1.14 -45.27 -10.42
C SER A 80 -2.55 -44.69 -10.52
N GLN A 81 -3.43 -45.34 -11.29
CA GLN A 81 -4.83 -44.93 -11.43
C GLN A 81 -5.53 -44.86 -10.06
N GLU A 82 -5.18 -45.76 -9.14
CA GLU A 82 -5.66 -45.72 -7.75
C GLU A 82 -5.22 -44.47 -6.99
N SER A 83 -3.97 -44.03 -7.16
CA SER A 83 -3.45 -42.80 -6.53
C SER A 83 -4.20 -41.57 -7.05
N ILE A 84 -4.50 -41.53 -8.35
CA ILE A 84 -5.26 -40.43 -8.97
C ILE A 84 -6.70 -40.43 -8.42
N ALA A 85 -7.36 -41.60 -8.35
CA ALA A 85 -8.70 -41.73 -7.80
C ALA A 85 -8.76 -41.36 -6.31
N ALA A 86 -7.77 -41.78 -5.50
CA ALA A 86 -7.66 -41.42 -4.09
C ALA A 86 -7.49 -39.90 -3.91
N GLN A 87 -6.69 -39.25 -4.76
CA GLN A 87 -6.48 -37.81 -4.72
C GLN A 87 -7.73 -37.03 -5.14
N GLN A 88 -8.49 -37.53 -6.11
CA GLN A 88 -9.79 -36.96 -6.49
C GLN A 88 -10.83 -37.10 -5.36
N ARG A 89 -10.92 -38.27 -4.72
CA ARG A 89 -11.78 -38.48 -3.54
C ARG A 89 -11.42 -37.57 -2.38
N ALA A 90 -10.14 -37.42 -2.08
CA ALA A 90 -9.67 -36.51 -1.02
C ALA A 90 -10.01 -35.04 -1.32
N LYS A 91 -9.85 -34.60 -2.58
CA LYS A 91 -10.25 -33.25 -3.02
C LYS A 91 -11.76 -33.04 -2.90
N ALA A 92 -12.57 -34.01 -3.33
CA ALA A 92 -14.03 -33.95 -3.24
C ALA A 92 -14.50 -33.93 -1.78
N HIS A 93 -13.93 -34.75 -0.91
CA HIS A 93 -14.26 -34.74 0.51
C HIS A 93 -13.87 -33.41 1.19
N LYS A 94 -12.72 -32.83 0.80
CA LYS A 94 -12.29 -31.50 1.29
C LYS A 94 -13.22 -30.39 0.82
N SER A 95 -13.66 -30.39 -0.44
CA SER A 95 -14.59 -29.36 -0.94
C SER A 95 -15.95 -29.46 -0.27
N VAL A 96 -16.47 -30.67 -0.04
CA VAL A 96 -17.74 -30.87 0.70
C VAL A 96 -17.62 -30.38 2.15
N ARG A 97 -16.53 -30.70 2.86
CA ARG A 97 -16.30 -30.18 4.22
C ARG A 97 -16.17 -28.66 4.25
N LEU A 98 -15.50 -28.06 3.28
CA LEU A 98 -15.38 -26.61 3.16
C LEU A 98 -16.74 -25.95 2.89
N ALA A 99 -17.57 -26.54 2.01
CA ALA A 99 -18.91 -26.05 1.73
C ALA A 99 -19.82 -26.17 2.96
N ALA A 100 -19.79 -27.30 3.66
CA ALA A 100 -20.55 -27.50 4.90
C ALA A 100 -20.09 -26.54 6.02
N ALA A 101 -18.79 -26.25 6.12
CA ALA A 101 -18.27 -25.26 7.05
C ALA A 101 -18.73 -23.84 6.68
N ALA A 102 -18.72 -23.48 5.40
CA ALA A 102 -19.19 -22.18 4.92
C ALA A 102 -20.69 -21.98 5.17
N GLU A 103 -21.53 -23.00 4.94
CA GLU A 103 -22.96 -22.97 5.27
C GLU A 103 -23.21 -22.87 6.78
N LYS A 104 -22.45 -23.61 7.59
CA LYS A 104 -22.52 -23.49 9.06
C LYS A 104 -22.12 -22.09 9.55
N GLU A 105 -21.15 -21.45 8.91
CA GLU A 105 -20.76 -20.06 9.21
C GLU A 105 -21.82 -19.05 8.76
N ARG A 106 -22.52 -19.31 7.65
CA ARG A 106 -23.58 -18.44 7.12
C ARG A 106 -24.81 -18.39 8.02
N GLY A 107 -25.14 -19.51 8.69
CA GLY A 107 -26.26 -19.62 9.62
C GLY A 107 -25.97 -19.11 11.04
N LYS A 108 -24.71 -18.81 11.38
CA LYS A 108 -24.38 -18.17 12.66
C LYS A 108 -24.69 -16.68 12.56
N GLU A 109 -25.60 -16.22 13.41
CA GLU A 109 -25.77 -14.78 13.64
C GLU A 109 -24.42 -14.18 14.02
N LYS A 110 -23.99 -13.15 13.28
CA LYS A 110 -22.72 -12.51 13.57
C LYS A 110 -22.85 -11.85 14.94
N ILE A 111 -21.81 -11.96 15.76
CA ILE A 111 -21.77 -11.37 17.11
C ILE A 111 -22.15 -9.88 17.06
N LEU A 112 -21.73 -9.18 15.99
CA LEU A 112 -22.04 -7.77 15.74
C LEU A 112 -23.55 -7.51 15.57
N ASP A 113 -24.28 -8.43 14.95
CA ASP A 113 -25.72 -8.30 14.74
C ASP A 113 -26.48 -8.44 16.07
N LYS A 114 -25.99 -9.31 16.98
CA LYS A 114 -26.53 -9.42 18.36
C LYS A 114 -26.30 -8.14 19.15
N ILE A 115 -25.11 -7.56 19.07
CA ILE A 115 -24.78 -6.30 19.74
C ILE A 115 -25.69 -5.18 19.19
N ALA A 116 -25.82 -5.08 17.87
CA ALA A 116 -26.71 -4.09 17.25
C ALA A 116 -28.18 -4.27 17.66
N ALA A 117 -28.66 -5.52 17.76
CA ALA A 117 -30.02 -5.81 18.22
C ALA A 117 -30.23 -5.38 19.69
N SER A 118 -29.22 -5.52 20.54
CA SER A 118 -29.31 -5.12 21.96
C SER A 118 -29.34 -3.60 22.19
N CYS A 119 -28.84 -2.81 21.23
CA CYS A 119 -28.77 -1.34 21.34
C CYS A 119 -29.96 -0.63 20.68
N GLY A 120 -31.14 -1.24 20.74
CA GLY A 120 -32.35 -0.76 20.05
C GLY A 120 -33.00 0.51 20.62
N GLU A 121 -32.75 0.79 21.89
CA GLU A 121 -33.41 1.87 22.63
C GLU A 121 -32.41 2.95 23.06
N GLY A 122 -32.85 4.20 23.06
CA GLY A 122 -32.06 5.34 23.53
C GLY A 122 -31.11 5.95 22.47
N PRO A 123 -30.01 6.60 22.88
CA PRO A 123 -29.17 7.42 22.01
C PRO A 123 -28.44 6.60 20.91
N LEU A 124 -28.21 5.31 21.15
CA LEU A 124 -27.56 4.40 20.19
C LEU A 124 -28.53 3.91 19.10
N ALA A 125 -29.83 4.16 19.22
CA ALA A 125 -30.81 3.77 18.22
C ALA A 125 -30.53 4.39 16.85
N LEU A 126 -29.92 5.58 16.80
CA LEU A 126 -29.46 6.18 15.54
C LEU A 126 -28.40 5.29 14.86
N LEU A 127 -27.42 4.80 15.61
CA LEU A 127 -26.36 3.93 15.09
C LEU A 127 -26.94 2.59 14.63
N GLN A 128 -27.86 2.02 15.40
CA GLN A 128 -28.55 0.79 15.02
C GLN A 128 -29.32 0.95 13.70
N ARG A 129 -30.08 2.04 13.54
CA ARG A 129 -30.79 2.34 12.28
C ARG A 129 -29.81 2.51 11.12
N CYS A 130 -28.71 3.23 11.32
CA CYS A 130 -27.70 3.42 10.27
C CYS A 130 -27.00 2.11 9.89
N TYR A 131 -26.73 1.23 10.86
CA TYR A 131 -26.16 -0.10 10.64
C TYR A 131 -27.13 -0.97 9.82
N ALA A 132 -28.39 -1.06 10.24
CA ALA A 132 -29.41 -1.88 9.58
C ALA A 132 -29.71 -1.40 8.16
N GLN A 133 -29.80 -0.09 7.96
CA GLN A 133 -30.10 0.53 6.66
C GLN A 133 -28.86 0.72 5.77
N ARG A 134 -27.66 0.36 6.26
CA ARG A 134 -26.37 0.67 5.60
C ARG A 134 -26.28 2.13 5.14
N ARG A 135 -26.62 3.06 6.04
CA ARG A 135 -26.51 4.49 5.78
C ARG A 135 -25.16 5.02 6.24
N PRO A 136 -24.56 5.97 5.50
CA PRO A 136 -23.35 6.64 5.95
C PRO A 136 -23.65 7.46 7.21
N VAL A 137 -22.69 7.47 8.12
CA VAL A 137 -22.70 8.29 9.34
C VAL A 137 -21.56 9.28 9.28
N GLN A 138 -21.78 10.47 9.83
CA GLN A 138 -20.74 11.48 10.01
C GLN A 138 -20.36 11.53 11.49
N VAL A 139 -19.10 11.22 11.78
CA VAL A 139 -18.56 11.14 13.13
C VAL A 139 -17.62 12.31 13.37
N TYR A 140 -17.92 13.11 14.39
CA TYR A 140 -17.08 14.21 14.82
C TYR A 140 -16.11 13.72 15.88
N THR A 141 -14.81 13.86 15.62
CA THR A 141 -13.75 13.42 16.53
C THR A 141 -13.10 14.61 17.22
N ARG A 142 -12.74 14.43 18.50
CA ARG A 142 -11.99 15.44 19.28
C ARG A 142 -10.49 15.16 19.29
N HIS A 143 -9.73 16.20 19.61
CA HIS A 143 -8.38 16.10 20.13
C HIS A 143 -8.34 16.62 21.58
N ARG A 144 -7.15 16.78 22.18
CA ARG A 144 -7.00 17.21 23.59
C ARG A 144 -7.70 18.54 23.91
N ARG A 145 -7.84 19.46 22.96
CA ARG A 145 -8.40 20.81 23.14
C ARG A 145 -9.32 21.23 21.99
N GLY A 146 -10.35 20.44 21.70
CA GLY A 146 -11.39 20.80 20.73
C GLY A 146 -11.66 19.72 19.70
N LEU A 147 -12.24 20.10 18.56
CA LEU A 147 -12.55 19.19 17.46
C LEU A 147 -11.32 18.94 16.58
N ARG A 148 -11.02 17.67 16.29
CA ARG A 148 -9.93 17.25 15.40
C ARG A 148 -10.39 17.28 13.93
N GLY A 149 -11.61 16.82 13.68
CA GLY A 149 -12.10 16.60 12.34
C GLY A 149 -13.35 15.72 12.28
N THR A 150 -13.77 15.40 11.07
CA THR A 150 -14.92 14.55 10.76
C THR A 150 -14.50 13.31 9.99
N ALA A 151 -15.19 12.20 10.23
CA ALA A 151 -15.06 10.97 9.47
C ALA A 151 -16.45 10.56 8.98
N THR A 152 -16.66 10.57 7.66
CA THR A 152 -17.92 10.17 7.04
C THR A 152 -17.74 8.81 6.37
N GLY A 153 -18.58 7.83 6.70
CA GLY A 153 -18.50 6.50 6.09
C GLY A 153 -19.59 5.54 6.56
N PHE A 154 -19.61 4.32 6.03
CA PHE A 154 -20.62 3.31 6.36
C PHE A 154 -20.31 2.61 7.67
N LEU A 155 -21.30 2.53 8.56
CA LEU A 155 -21.15 1.86 9.84
C LEU A 155 -21.16 0.33 9.68
N LYS A 156 -20.08 -0.33 10.10
CA LYS A 156 -19.90 -1.79 10.03
C LYS A 156 -19.97 -2.48 11.38
N ALA A 157 -19.67 -1.78 12.46
CA ALA A 157 -19.87 -2.25 13.82
C ALA A 157 -19.93 -1.05 14.77
N PHE A 158 -20.66 -1.21 15.86
CA PHE A 158 -20.64 -0.28 16.97
C PHE A 158 -20.79 -1.03 18.29
N ASP A 159 -20.44 -0.37 19.40
CA ASP A 159 -20.54 -0.91 20.76
C ASP A 159 -21.14 0.16 21.69
N LYS A 160 -21.53 -0.23 22.91
CA LYS A 160 -22.13 0.61 23.95
C LYS A 160 -21.29 1.83 24.33
N PHE A 161 -19.98 1.74 24.15
CA PHE A 161 -19.04 2.83 24.42
C PHE A 161 -18.86 3.78 23.22
N CYS A 162 -19.67 3.67 22.16
CA CYS A 162 -19.50 4.39 20.90
C CYS A 162 -18.15 4.11 20.22
N ASN A 163 -17.57 2.93 20.41
CA ASN A 163 -16.48 2.46 19.54
C ASN A 163 -17.09 2.10 18.18
N LEU A 164 -16.59 2.68 17.09
CA LEU A 164 -17.18 2.54 15.76
C LEU A 164 -16.18 1.91 14.79
N VAL A 165 -16.65 0.98 13.97
CA VAL A 165 -15.93 0.51 12.79
C VAL A 165 -16.63 1.07 11.58
N LEU A 166 -15.92 1.91 10.83
CA LEU A 166 -16.41 2.54 9.61
C LEU A 166 -15.70 1.94 8.39
N GLN A 167 -16.42 1.80 7.29
CA GLN A 167 -15.90 1.35 5.99
C GLN A 167 -16.13 2.45 4.95
N ASP A 168 -15.22 2.57 3.98
CA ASP A 168 -15.28 3.54 2.88
C ASP A 168 -15.40 4.96 3.42
N VAL A 169 -14.34 5.42 4.09
CA VAL A 169 -14.36 6.63 4.91
C VAL A 169 -13.64 7.78 4.23
N GLU A 170 -14.31 8.92 4.16
CA GLU A 170 -13.69 10.22 3.90
C GLU A 170 -13.43 10.92 5.24
N GLU A 171 -12.16 11.06 5.61
CA GLU A 171 -11.74 11.76 6.83
C GLU A 171 -11.23 13.16 6.49
N SER A 172 -11.81 14.18 7.12
CA SER A 172 -11.34 15.56 7.07
C SER A 172 -10.75 15.93 8.43
N TYR A 173 -9.47 16.29 8.47
CA TYR A 173 -8.75 16.56 9.72
C TYR A 173 -7.80 17.75 9.60
N SER A 174 -7.47 18.36 10.73
CA SER A 174 -6.53 19.48 10.79
C SER A 174 -5.16 19.02 11.29
N VAL A 175 -4.09 19.44 10.60
CA VAL A 175 -2.69 19.18 10.97
C VAL A 175 -1.97 20.50 11.18
N LEU A 176 -1.14 20.59 12.21
CA LEU A 176 -0.23 21.70 12.37
C LEU A 176 0.99 21.45 11.48
N THR A 177 1.15 22.27 10.44
CA THR A 177 2.30 22.25 9.54
C THR A 177 3.11 23.53 9.71
N GLU A 178 4.39 23.49 9.36
CA GLU A 178 5.24 24.69 9.36
C GLU A 178 5.25 25.28 7.96
N ALA A 179 4.90 26.56 7.85
CA ALA A 179 4.92 27.28 6.57
C ALA A 179 5.90 28.46 6.64
N PRO A 180 6.75 28.65 5.62
CA PRO A 180 7.62 29.81 5.57
C PRO A 180 6.77 31.07 5.41
N ARG A 181 7.09 32.10 6.21
CA ARG A 181 6.57 33.46 6.02
C ARG A 181 7.74 34.42 6.02
N THR A 182 7.72 35.35 5.06
CA THR A 182 8.66 36.45 5.00
C THR A 182 8.33 37.46 6.10
N VAL A 183 9.28 37.72 6.99
CA VAL A 183 9.17 38.70 8.06
C VAL A 183 10.21 39.77 7.84
N TRP A 184 9.85 41.02 8.12
CA TRP A 184 10.79 42.13 8.11
C TRP A 184 11.51 42.21 9.45
N VAL A 185 12.81 41.98 9.44
CA VAL A 185 13.67 42.03 10.63
C VAL A 185 14.62 43.22 10.49
N LYS A 186 14.88 43.95 11.58
CA LYS A 186 15.90 45.00 11.57
C LYS A 186 17.27 44.35 11.37
N ALA A 187 18.02 44.81 10.37
CA ALA A 187 19.41 44.46 10.21
C ALA A 187 20.18 44.85 11.48
N GLY A 188 20.90 43.90 12.08
CA GLY A 188 21.85 44.20 13.16
C GLY A 188 21.32 44.13 14.59
N ALA A 189 20.26 43.37 14.88
CA ALA A 189 19.88 43.04 16.27
C ALA A 189 20.85 42.02 16.92
N GLY A 190 22.16 42.29 16.85
CA GLY A 190 23.15 41.70 17.73
C GLY A 190 23.14 42.49 19.05
N ARG A 191 23.23 41.79 20.18
CA ARG A 191 23.25 42.39 21.52
C ARG A 191 24.40 43.41 21.63
N GLY A 192 24.11 44.70 21.53
CA GLY A 192 25.08 45.74 21.84
C GLY A 192 24.76 47.09 21.21
N SER A 193 24.66 48.09 22.08
CA SER A 193 24.58 49.53 21.82
C SER A 193 23.24 50.09 21.33
N GLY A 194 22.66 50.91 22.20
CA GLY A 194 21.59 51.82 21.85
C GLY A 194 22.13 52.91 20.94
N ALA A 195 21.65 52.93 19.69
CA ALA A 195 21.73 54.08 18.83
C ALA A 195 20.41 54.15 18.04
N ALA A 196 19.69 55.26 18.24
CA ALA A 196 18.50 55.60 17.48
C ALA A 196 18.93 55.99 16.06
N GLY A 197 18.88 55.04 15.13
CA GLY A 197 19.15 55.25 13.72
C GLY A 197 18.35 54.26 12.88
N GLY A 198 17.75 54.74 11.79
CA GLY A 198 16.87 53.96 10.90
C GLY A 198 17.57 52.74 10.30
N GLY A 199 17.52 51.61 11.01
CA GLY A 199 18.10 50.35 10.55
C GLY A 199 17.35 49.80 9.33
N ALA A 200 18.11 49.46 8.30
CA ALA A 200 17.61 48.76 7.13
C ALA A 200 16.83 47.50 7.55
N ARG A 201 15.64 47.28 6.97
CA ARG A 201 14.86 46.06 7.21
C ARG A 201 15.28 45.01 6.18
N VAL A 202 15.70 43.84 6.66
CA VAL A 202 16.00 42.68 5.83
C VAL A 202 14.80 41.75 5.84
N GLN A 203 14.46 41.18 4.69
CA GLN A 203 13.48 40.11 4.59
C GLN A 203 14.14 38.80 5.03
N GLU A 204 13.58 38.16 6.06
CA GLU A 204 14.00 36.85 6.53
C GLU A 204 12.81 35.88 6.43
N GLU A 205 13.04 34.68 5.89
CA GLU A 205 12.02 33.62 5.94
C GLU A 205 12.07 32.93 7.29
N ARG A 206 10.94 32.94 8.01
CA ARG A 206 10.78 32.21 9.27
C ARG A 206 9.65 31.21 9.15
N LEU A 207 9.81 30.05 9.77
CA LEU A 207 8.78 29.02 9.83
C LEU A 207 7.76 29.39 10.90
N PHE A 208 6.48 29.36 10.51
CA PHE A 208 5.38 29.59 11.44
C PHE A 208 4.42 28.40 11.45
N PRO A 209 3.86 28.05 12.61
CA PRO A 209 2.81 27.05 12.70
C PRO A 209 1.58 27.53 11.92
N LYS A 210 1.12 26.69 11.01
CA LYS A 210 -0.08 26.87 10.19
C LYS A 210 -0.97 25.66 10.41
N LEU A 211 -2.24 25.91 10.73
CA LEU A 211 -3.23 24.85 10.74
C LEU A 211 -3.69 24.59 9.30
N GLU A 212 -3.48 23.37 8.82
CA GLU A 212 -3.81 22.95 7.47
C GLU A 212 -4.90 21.88 7.52
N HIS A 213 -5.97 22.08 6.74
CA HIS A 213 -7.04 21.09 6.60
C HIS A 213 -6.69 20.10 5.50
N ARG A 214 -6.72 18.81 5.83
CA ARG A 214 -6.45 17.72 4.91
C ARG A 214 -7.63 16.77 4.83
N LYS A 215 -7.77 16.14 3.68
CA LYS A 215 -8.72 15.06 3.44
C LYS A 215 -7.97 13.79 3.05
N ARG A 216 -8.45 12.65 3.52
CA ARG A 216 -7.96 11.34 3.09
C ARG A 216 -9.09 10.34 2.98
N HIS A 217 -8.87 9.37 2.10
CA HIS A 217 -9.75 8.22 1.95
C HIS A 217 -9.17 7.02 2.71
N LEU A 218 -10.00 6.33 3.48
CA LEU A 218 -9.64 5.13 4.23
C LEU A 218 -10.64 4.02 3.92
N ASN A 219 -10.15 2.87 3.47
CA ASN A 219 -11.00 1.71 3.19
C ASN A 219 -11.77 1.25 4.44
N GLN A 220 -11.12 1.28 5.60
CA GLN A 220 -11.71 0.93 6.89
C GLN A 220 -10.98 1.62 8.03
N VAL A 221 -11.70 2.10 9.04
CA VAL A 221 -11.13 2.71 10.24
C VAL A 221 -11.89 2.29 11.49
N PHE A 222 -11.15 2.13 12.59
CA PHE A 222 -11.70 1.98 13.93
C PHE A 222 -11.59 3.31 14.68
N VAL A 223 -12.73 3.87 15.09
CA VAL A 223 -12.81 5.09 15.88
C VAL A 223 -13.11 4.71 17.33
N ARG A 224 -12.22 5.10 18.24
CA ARG A 224 -12.41 4.90 19.67
C ARG A 224 -13.48 5.86 20.21
N GLY A 225 -14.40 5.34 21.01
CA GLY A 225 -15.56 6.07 21.52
C GLY A 225 -15.25 7.28 22.40
N ASP A 226 -14.16 7.24 23.18
CA ASP A 226 -13.71 8.39 23.98
C ASP A 226 -13.35 9.63 23.13
N ASN A 227 -13.04 9.42 21.85
CA ASN A 227 -12.72 10.48 20.92
C ASN A 227 -13.94 10.95 20.12
N VAL A 228 -15.08 10.25 20.20
CA VAL A 228 -16.32 10.63 19.53
C VAL A 228 -17.00 11.74 20.32
N VAL A 229 -17.37 12.81 19.63
CA VAL A 229 -18.10 13.95 20.21
C VAL A 229 -19.57 13.90 19.83
N LEU A 230 -19.83 13.70 18.53
CA LEU A 230 -21.17 13.69 17.97
C LEU A 230 -21.18 12.70 16.80
N VAL A 231 -22.31 12.00 16.65
CA VAL A 231 -22.59 11.21 15.45
C VAL A 231 -23.91 11.67 14.86
N THR A 232 -23.90 11.95 13.57
CA THR A 232 -25.09 12.28 12.80
C THR A 232 -25.26 11.29 11.66
N ALA A 233 -26.50 11.10 11.20
CA ALA A 233 -26.71 10.45 9.91
C ALA A 233 -26.19 11.41 8.84
N ALA A 234 -25.31 10.93 7.94
CA ALA A 234 -24.80 11.78 6.87
C ALA A 234 -25.94 12.09 5.89
N GLU A 235 -26.03 13.36 5.49
CA GLU A 235 -26.91 13.79 4.41
C GLU A 235 -26.37 13.24 3.08
N ARG A 236 -27.28 12.85 2.19
CA ARG A 236 -26.95 12.37 0.85
C ARG A 236 -26.59 13.53 -0.07
#